data_AF-A0A522UUA2-F1
#
_entry.id   AF-A0A522UUA2-F1
#
_cell.length_a   1.000
_cell.length_b   1.000
_cell.length_c   1.000
_cell.angle_alpha   90.00
_cell.angle_beta   90.00
_cell.angle_gamma   90.00
#
_symmetry.space_group_name_H-M   'P 1'
#
loop_
_entity.id
_entity.type
_entity.pdbx_description
1 polymer ?
#
loop_
_entity_poly.entity_id
_entity_poly.type
_entity_poly.pdbx_seq_one_letter_code
_entity_poly.pdbx_strand_id
1 'polypeptide(L)'
;MRSSTLKFILLVSLVLNISVIAAAGYFYYKQPDYWVSPFGKKMEKNRFIFEELSLSPEHLKEMKARAMRFRSEIDRRRHEITQKRKELITLMRSDTPDIKPINAVISGISGMQGDMQRQIALHILEEKALLDKAQQKKFLDLIENAMTQGRQAGCPSSIAHE
;
A
#
# COMPACT_ATOMS: atom_id res chain seq x y z
N MET A 1 -26.44 -11.78 -43.82
CA MET A 1 -25.56 -12.59 -42.92
C MET A 1 -26.29 -13.87 -42.53
N ARG A 2 -25.63 -15.03 -42.59
CA ARG A 2 -26.25 -16.32 -42.22
C ARG A 2 -26.52 -16.34 -40.70
N SER A 3 -27.69 -16.85 -40.31
CA SER A 3 -28.13 -16.93 -38.91
C SER A 3 -27.17 -17.73 -38.02
N SER A 4 -26.43 -18.69 -38.59
CA SER A 4 -25.38 -19.44 -37.90
C SER A 4 -24.19 -18.58 -37.49
N THR A 5 -23.79 -17.63 -38.34
CA THR A 5 -22.69 -16.68 -38.04
C THR A 5 -23.09 -15.73 -36.92
N LEU A 6 -24.33 -15.24 -36.93
CA LEU A 6 -24.87 -14.39 -35.84
C LEU A 6 -24.93 -15.13 -34.51
N LYS A 7 -25.40 -16.39 -34.50
CA LYS A 7 -25.42 -17.24 -33.29
C LYS A 7 -24.02 -17.49 -32.74
N PHE A 8 -23.04 -17.73 -33.62
CA PHE A 8 -21.66 -17.95 -33.22
C PHE A 8 -21.02 -16.69 -32.61
N ILE A 9 -21.18 -15.53 -33.25
CA ILE A 9 -20.68 -14.24 -32.73
C ILE A 9 -21.32 -13.93 -31.37
N LEU A 10 -22.63 -14.18 -31.23
CA LEU A 10 -23.34 -13.98 -29.96
C LEU A 10 -22.79 -14.89 -28.86
N LEU A 11 -22.55 -16.17 -29.16
CA LEU A 11 -21.95 -17.13 -28.23
C LEU A 11 -20.56 -16.71 -27.78
N VAL A 12 -19.69 -16.30 -28.72
CA VAL A 12 -18.34 -15.82 -28.41
C VAL A 12 -18.38 -14.56 -27.54
N SER A 13 -19.25 -13.61 -27.87
CA SER A 13 -19.44 -12.38 -27.08
C SER A 13 -19.91 -12.69 -25.66
N LEU A 14 -20.87 -13.60 -25.50
CA LEU A 14 -21.39 -13.99 -24.19
C LEU A 14 -20.32 -14.66 -23.32
N VAL A 15 -19.56 -15.60 -23.88
CA VAL A 15 -18.45 -16.26 -23.18
C VAL A 15 -17.40 -15.23 -22.76
N LEU A 16 -17.03 -14.30 -23.63
CA LEU A 16 -16.04 -13.27 -23.32
C LEU A 16 -16.50 -12.36 -22.16
N ASN A 17 -17.76 -11.93 -22.15
CA ASN A 17 -18.31 -11.15 -21.04
C ASN A 17 -18.32 -11.93 -19.72
N ILE A 18 -18.73 -13.21 -19.74
CA ILE A 18 -18.69 -14.08 -18.55
C ILE A 18 -17.25 -14.26 -18.07
N SER A 19 -16.28 -14.46 -18.97
CA SER A 19 -14.87 -14.56 -18.61
C SER A 19 -14.33 -13.29 -17.97
N VAL A 20 -14.72 -12.10 -18.45
CA VAL A 20 -14.33 -10.82 -17.83
C VAL A 20 -14.92 -10.69 -16.42
N ILE A 21 -16.20 -11.01 -16.23
CA ILE A 21 -16.86 -10.96 -14.91
C ILE A 21 -16.24 -11.99 -13.96
N ALA A 22 -16.00 -13.21 -14.43
CA ALA A 22 -15.40 -14.28 -13.64
C ALA A 22 -13.96 -13.93 -13.25
N ALA A 23 -13.17 -13.36 -14.16
CA ALA A 23 -11.82 -12.89 -13.87
C ALA A 23 -11.86 -11.74 -12.85
N ALA A 24 -12.69 -10.73 -13.07
CA ALA A 24 -12.84 -9.61 -12.14
C ALA A 24 -13.29 -10.08 -10.75
N GLY A 25 -14.28 -10.97 -10.67
CA GLY A 25 -14.76 -11.57 -9.42
C GLY A 25 -13.68 -12.40 -8.72
N TYR A 26 -12.90 -13.20 -9.46
CA TYR A 26 -11.78 -13.97 -8.93
C TYR A 26 -10.68 -13.05 -8.37
N PHE A 27 -10.28 -12.02 -9.12
CA PHE A 27 -9.29 -11.04 -8.67
C PHE A 27 -9.78 -10.21 -7.48
N TYR A 28 -11.07 -9.89 -7.43
CA TYR A 28 -11.68 -9.20 -6.29
C TYR A 28 -11.68 -10.08 -5.03
N TYR A 29 -12.08 -11.36 -5.16
CA TYR A 29 -12.11 -12.31 -4.05
C TYR A 29 -10.71 -12.68 -3.55
N LYS A 30 -9.70 -12.68 -4.43
CA LYS A 30 -8.30 -12.95 -4.09
C LYS A 30 -7.57 -11.76 -3.48
N GLN A 31 -8.20 -10.59 -3.31
CA GLN A 31 -7.54 -9.49 -2.63
C GLN A 31 -7.24 -9.89 -1.18
N PRO A 32 -6.01 -9.67 -0.71
CA PRO A 32 -5.67 -9.94 0.68
C PRO A 32 -6.57 -9.11 1.59
N ASP A 33 -7.12 -9.74 2.62
CA ASP A 33 -7.95 -9.08 3.65
C ASP A 33 -7.11 -8.29 4.67
N TYR A 34 -5.85 -8.03 4.32
CA TYR A 34 -4.92 -7.27 5.13
C TYR A 34 -4.34 -6.10 4.36
N TRP A 35 -4.05 -5.03 5.09
CA TRP A 35 -3.24 -3.93 4.65
C TRP A 35 -1.92 -3.91 5.42
N VAL A 36 -0.83 -3.56 4.74
CA VAL A 36 0.46 -3.38 5.40
C VAL A 36 0.58 -1.93 5.80
N SER A 37 0.68 -1.62 7.09
CA SER A 37 0.87 -0.25 7.57
C SER A 37 2.17 0.37 7.05
N PRO A 38 2.33 1.70 7.07
CA PRO A 38 3.57 2.35 6.60
C PRO A 38 4.81 1.86 7.35
N PHE A 39 4.61 1.29 8.54
CA PHE A 39 5.63 0.72 9.43
C PHE A 39 5.84 -0.80 9.24
N GLY A 40 5.25 -1.41 8.22
CA GLY A 40 5.46 -2.82 7.89
C GLY A 40 4.60 -3.82 8.65
N LYS A 41 3.77 -3.37 9.61
CA LYS A 41 2.82 -4.22 10.34
C LYS A 41 1.62 -4.59 9.46
N LYS A 42 1.31 -5.87 9.31
CA LYS A 42 0.07 -6.35 8.69
C LYS A 42 -1.10 -6.08 9.62
N MET A 43 -2.18 -5.54 9.07
CA MET A 43 -3.41 -5.20 9.78
C MET A 43 -4.61 -5.66 8.96
N GLU A 44 -5.70 -6.02 9.59
CA GLU A 44 -6.97 -6.25 8.88
C GLU A 44 -7.38 -5.00 8.10
N LYS A 45 -7.88 -5.18 6.88
CA LYS A 45 -8.20 -4.07 5.98
C LYS A 45 -9.26 -3.12 6.55
N ASN A 46 -10.16 -3.62 7.39
CA ASN A 46 -11.23 -2.85 8.01
C ASN A 46 -10.87 -2.27 9.38
N ARG A 47 -9.71 -2.63 9.95
CA ARG A 47 -9.28 -2.16 11.27
C ARG A 47 -8.39 -0.93 11.14
N PHE A 48 -8.59 0.06 12.01
CA PHE A 48 -7.80 1.29 12.03
C PHE A 48 -7.20 1.54 13.42
N ILE A 49 -5.98 2.08 13.47
CA ILE A 49 -5.26 2.32 14.74
C ILE A 49 -6.05 3.30 15.64
N PHE A 50 -6.72 4.28 15.06
CA PHE A 50 -7.48 5.30 15.80
C PHE A 50 -8.82 4.80 16.35
N GLU A 51 -9.27 3.58 16.04
CA GLU A 51 -10.51 3.03 16.61
C GLU A 51 -10.44 2.88 18.13
N GLU A 52 -9.23 2.83 18.68
CA GLU A 52 -8.99 2.77 20.12
C GLU A 52 -9.12 4.14 20.81
N LEU A 53 -9.32 5.24 20.07
CA LEU A 53 -9.37 6.61 20.62
C LEU A 53 -10.74 7.01 21.21
N SER A 54 -11.72 6.09 21.27
CA SER A 54 -13.06 6.35 21.80
C SER A 54 -13.73 7.58 21.18
N LEU A 55 -13.63 7.71 19.85
CA LEU A 55 -14.18 8.82 19.07
C LEU A 55 -15.72 8.75 19.00
N SER A 56 -16.38 9.90 18.80
CA SER A 56 -17.79 9.91 18.42
C SER A 56 -17.99 9.20 17.07
N PRO A 57 -19.19 8.61 16.81
CA PRO A 57 -19.46 7.92 15.56
C PRO A 57 -19.21 8.78 14.31
N GLU A 58 -19.52 10.07 14.38
CA GLU A 58 -19.35 11.04 13.30
C GLU A 58 -17.86 11.29 13.02
N HIS A 59 -17.07 11.58 14.05
CA HIS A 59 -15.63 11.80 13.90
C HIS A 59 -14.91 10.53 13.44
N LEU A 60 -15.33 9.36 13.94
CA LEU A 60 -14.78 8.07 13.52
C LEU A 60 -15.03 7.84 12.02
N LYS A 61 -16.23 8.14 11.52
CA LYS A 61 -16.57 7.99 10.10
C LYS A 61 -15.71 8.88 9.22
N GLU A 62 -15.47 10.12 9.62
CA GLU A 62 -14.61 11.04 8.89
C GLU A 62 -13.14 10.59 8.88
N MET A 63 -12.60 10.19 10.04
CA MET A 63 -11.24 9.65 10.13
C MET A 63 -11.06 8.40 9.26
N LYS A 64 -12.05 7.50 9.23
CA LYS A 64 -12.04 6.33 8.33
C LYS A 64 -11.98 6.73 6.86
N ALA A 65 -12.77 7.72 6.44
CA ALA A 65 -12.77 8.19 5.07
C ALA A 65 -11.41 8.77 4.66
N ARG A 66 -10.78 9.58 5.52
CA ARG A 66 -9.43 10.13 5.29
C ARG A 66 -8.37 9.04 5.26
N ALA A 67 -8.42 8.12 6.22
CA ALA A 67 -7.48 7.01 6.31
C ALA A 67 -7.55 6.08 5.10
N MET A 68 -8.74 5.81 4.55
CA MET A 68 -8.87 5.01 3.31
C MET A 68 -8.18 5.68 2.12
N ARG A 69 -8.33 7.00 1.95
CA ARG A 69 -7.63 7.75 0.89
C ARG A 69 -6.11 7.68 1.09
N PHE A 70 -5.66 7.89 2.32
CA PHE A 70 -4.24 7.80 2.67
C PHE A 70 -3.66 6.40 2.39
N ARG A 71 -4.36 5.33 2.78
CA ARG A 71 -3.96 3.94 2.49
C ARG A 71 -3.77 3.70 1.00
N SER A 72 -4.74 4.14 0.18
CA SER A 72 -4.66 3.99 -1.28
C SER A 72 -3.45 4.73 -1.86
N GLU A 73 -3.13 5.93 -1.35
CA GLU A 73 -1.98 6.71 -1.82
C GLU A 73 -0.65 6.06 -1.44
N ILE A 74 -0.54 5.52 -0.22
CA ILE A 74 0.64 4.77 0.21
C ILE A 74 0.83 3.50 -0.62
N ASP A 75 -0.24 2.77 -0.91
CA ASP A 75 -0.17 1.56 -1.73
C ASP A 75 0.25 1.87 -3.17
N ARG A 76 -0.28 2.95 -3.76
CA ARG A 76 0.12 3.45 -5.08
C ARG A 76 1.63 3.75 -5.12
N ARG A 77 2.15 4.51 -4.16
CA ARG A 77 3.59 4.85 -4.09
C ARG A 77 4.48 3.63 -3.85
N ARG A 78 4.03 2.66 -3.05
CA ARG A 78 4.74 1.39 -2.88
C ARG A 78 4.80 0.59 -4.16
N HIS A 79 3.74 0.60 -4.95
CA HIS A 79 3.72 -0.04 -6.25
C HIS A 79 4.77 0.60 -7.17
N GLU A 80 4.84 1.92 -7.23
CA GLU A 80 5.86 2.66 -8.02
C GLU A 80 7.29 2.29 -7.61
N ILE A 81 7.58 2.30 -6.30
CA ILE A 81 8.88 1.87 -5.76
C ILE A 81 9.17 0.42 -6.15
N THR A 82 8.16 -0.45 -6.10
CA THR A 82 8.32 -1.87 -6.48
C THR A 82 8.67 -2.01 -7.97
N GLN A 83 8.07 -1.21 -8.85
CA GLN A 83 8.44 -1.21 -10.27
C GLN A 83 9.88 -0.75 -10.48
N LYS A 84 10.31 0.30 -9.77
CA LYS A 84 11.70 0.79 -9.83
C LYS A 84 12.71 -0.22 -9.28
N ARG A 85 12.34 -0.98 -8.24
CA ARG A 85 13.15 -2.10 -7.75
C ARG A 85 13.27 -3.23 -8.79
N LYS A 86 12.22 -3.49 -9.58
CA LYS A 86 12.32 -4.46 -10.68
C LYS A 86 13.25 -3.97 -11.78
N GLU A 87 13.17 -2.68 -12.13
CA GLU A 87 14.09 -2.03 -13.09
C GLU A 87 15.54 -2.16 -12.62
N LEU A 88 15.81 -1.91 -11.33
CA LEU A 88 17.13 -2.12 -10.73
C LEU A 88 17.63 -3.56 -10.91
N ILE A 89 16.79 -4.55 -10.61
CA ILE A 89 17.15 -5.97 -10.79
C ILE A 89 17.40 -6.30 -12.26
N THR A 90 16.64 -5.73 -13.20
CA THR A 90 16.87 -5.90 -14.64
C THR A 90 18.25 -5.36 -15.04
N LEU A 91 18.63 -4.16 -14.59
CA LEU A 91 19.95 -3.59 -14.86
C LEU A 91 21.08 -4.45 -14.30
N MET A 92 20.90 -5.00 -13.09
CA MET A 92 21.88 -5.89 -12.45
C MET A 92 22.03 -7.25 -13.14
N ARG A 93 21.02 -7.69 -13.91
CA ARG A 93 21.04 -8.95 -14.66
C ARG A 93 21.66 -8.83 -16.05
N SER A 94 22.05 -7.63 -16.48
CA SER A 94 22.76 -7.42 -17.75
C SER A 94 24.08 -8.20 -17.75
N ASP A 95 24.50 -8.72 -18.92
CA ASP A 95 25.80 -9.38 -19.09
C ASP A 95 26.98 -8.45 -18.75
N THR A 96 26.76 -7.13 -18.93
CA THR A 96 27.71 -6.07 -18.54
C THR A 96 26.95 -4.98 -17.77
N PRO A 97 26.82 -5.11 -16.44
CA PRO A 97 26.11 -4.12 -15.62
C PRO A 97 26.86 -2.77 -15.59
N ASP A 98 26.21 -1.69 -16.02
CA ASP A 98 26.71 -0.32 -15.85
C ASP A 98 26.23 0.26 -14.52
N ILE A 99 27.18 0.76 -13.72
CA ILE A 99 26.91 1.33 -12.39
C ILE A 99 26.16 2.67 -12.48
N LYS A 100 26.32 3.43 -13.57
CA LYS A 100 25.69 4.75 -13.72
C LYS A 100 24.15 4.68 -13.73
N PRO A 101 23.48 3.87 -14.58
CA PRO A 101 22.02 3.72 -14.54
C PRO A 101 21.55 3.05 -13.24
N ILE A 102 22.33 2.13 -12.67
CA ILE A 102 22.03 1.52 -11.35
C ILE A 102 21.93 2.60 -10.27
N ASN A 103 22.92 3.49 -10.18
CA ASN A 103 22.94 4.58 -9.21
C ASN A 103 21.77 5.55 -9.43
N ALA A 104 21.41 5.85 -10.68
CA ALA A 104 20.26 6.69 -10.99
C ALA A 104 18.94 6.08 -10.48
N VAL A 105 18.73 4.78 -10.66
CA VAL A 105 17.55 4.08 -10.13
C VAL A 105 17.54 4.05 -8.60
N ILE A 106 18.70 3.81 -7.96
CA ILE A 106 18.83 3.86 -6.49
C ILE A 106 18.46 5.25 -5.96
N SER A 107 19.03 6.33 -6.52
CA SER A 107 18.69 7.69 -6.12
C SER A 107 17.21 8.00 -6.30
N GLY A 108 16.60 7.54 -7.39
CA GLY A 108 15.15 7.66 -7.60
C GLY A 108 14.34 6.95 -6.53
N ILE A 109 14.68 5.69 -6.20
CA ILE A 109 14.03 4.92 -5.13
C ILE A 109 14.15 5.64 -3.79
N SER A 110 15.34 6.11 -3.42
CA SER A 110 15.59 6.83 -2.17
C SER A 110 14.76 8.12 -2.08
N GLY A 111 14.68 8.89 -3.18
CA GLY A 111 13.83 10.08 -3.25
C GLY A 111 12.35 9.75 -3.01
N MET A 112 11.82 8.74 -3.71
CA MET A 112 10.44 8.28 -3.52
C MET A 112 10.15 7.79 -2.10
N GLN A 113 11.11 7.09 -1.47
CA GLN A 113 10.99 6.65 -0.08
C GLN A 113 10.96 7.84 0.89
N GLY A 114 11.84 8.82 0.69
CA GLY A 114 11.88 10.03 1.52
C GLY A 114 10.59 10.86 1.40
N ASP A 115 10.05 11.00 0.20
CA ASP A 115 8.78 11.70 -0.03
C ASP A 115 7.61 10.96 0.63
N MET A 116 7.58 9.63 0.56
CA MET A 116 6.58 8.83 1.24
C MET A 116 6.65 9.02 2.76
N GLN A 117 7.85 8.98 3.35
CA GLN A 117 8.04 9.22 4.79
C GLN A 117 7.56 10.61 5.21
N ARG A 118 7.84 11.65 4.41
CA ARG A 118 7.34 13.01 4.65
C ARG A 118 5.82 13.06 4.65
N GLN A 119 5.17 12.43 3.69
CA GLN A 119 3.69 12.39 3.63
C GLN A 119 3.07 11.63 4.78
N ILE A 120 3.69 10.53 5.23
CA ILE A 120 3.25 9.80 6.42
C ILE A 120 3.30 10.71 7.66
N ALA A 121 4.40 11.44 7.85
CA ALA A 121 4.54 12.37 8.97
C ALA A 121 3.50 13.49 8.93
N LEU A 122 3.28 14.10 7.75
CA LEU A 122 2.26 15.14 7.57
C LEU A 122 0.86 14.61 7.88
N HIS A 123 0.49 13.44 7.37
CA HIS A 123 -0.81 12.84 7.64
C HIS A 123 -1.04 12.56 9.13
N ILE A 124 0.00 12.08 9.85
CA ILE A 124 -0.08 11.89 11.30
C ILE A 124 -0.34 13.22 12.01
N LEU A 125 0.33 14.30 11.60
CA LEU A 125 0.13 15.63 12.18
C LEU A 125 -1.27 16.18 11.89
N GLU A 126 -1.78 15.98 10.67
CA GLU A 126 -3.14 16.38 10.27
C GLU A 126 -4.20 15.66 11.11
N GLU A 127 -4.11 14.34 11.26
CA GLU A 127 -5.07 13.59 12.09
C GLU A 127 -4.94 13.96 13.57
N LYS A 128 -3.71 14.14 14.08
CA LYS A 128 -3.45 14.59 15.45
C LYS A 128 -4.10 15.95 15.74
N ALA A 129 -4.13 16.87 14.79
CA ALA A 129 -4.68 18.21 14.97
C ALA A 129 -6.20 18.21 15.26
N LEU A 130 -6.90 17.12 14.90
CA LEU A 130 -8.34 16.95 15.08
C LEU A 130 -8.71 16.28 16.43
N LEU A 131 -7.71 15.86 17.19
CA LEU A 131 -7.88 15.13 18.45
C LEU A 131 -7.70 16.06 19.65
N ASP A 132 -8.36 15.76 20.77
CA ASP A 132 -8.09 16.41 22.05
C ASP A 132 -6.74 15.98 22.63
N LYS A 133 -6.26 16.63 23.71
CA LYS A 133 -4.93 16.35 24.28
C LYS A 133 -4.75 14.90 24.76
N ALA A 134 -5.78 14.29 25.33
CA ALA A 134 -5.70 12.91 25.81
C ALA A 134 -5.68 11.93 24.62
N GLN A 135 -6.55 12.15 23.63
CA GLN A 135 -6.59 11.39 22.38
C GLN A 135 -5.30 11.53 21.58
N GLN A 136 -4.72 12.73 21.50
CA GLN A 136 -3.44 12.97 20.84
C GLN A 136 -2.31 12.13 21.43
N LYS A 137 -2.22 12.05 22.77
CA LYS A 137 -1.22 11.23 23.45
C LYS A 137 -1.42 9.76 23.08
N LYS A 138 -2.63 9.24 23.28
CA LYS A 138 -2.97 7.85 22.96
C LYS A 138 -2.71 7.52 21.49
N PHE A 139 -3.02 8.43 20.57
CA PHE A 139 -2.79 8.24 19.14
C PHE A 139 -1.31 8.09 18.80
N LEU A 140 -0.45 8.92 19.37
CA LEU A 140 1.00 8.83 19.16
C LEU A 140 1.57 7.55 19.80
N ASP A 141 1.13 7.18 21.01
CA ASP A 141 1.52 5.93 21.67
C ASP A 141 1.16 4.71 20.81
N LEU A 142 -0.02 4.72 20.18
CA LEU A 142 -0.46 3.65 19.29
C LEU A 142 0.38 3.57 18.00
N ILE A 143 0.76 4.72 17.44
CA ILE A 143 1.65 4.79 16.29
C ILE A 143 3.03 4.24 16.65
N GLU A 144 3.61 4.70 17.76
CA GLU A 144 4.91 4.25 18.25
C GLU A 144 4.92 2.74 18.46
N ASN A 145 3.89 2.19 19.11
CA ASN A 145 3.72 0.74 19.28
C ASN A 145 3.62 0.00 17.93
N ALA A 146 2.97 0.59 16.93
CA ALA A 146 2.92 0.01 15.60
C ALA A 146 4.28 0.05 14.89
N MET A 147 5.12 1.04 15.17
CA MET A 147 6.49 1.14 14.67
C MET A 147 7.41 0.09 15.30
N THR A 148 7.37 -0.05 16.63
CA THR A 148 8.26 -0.97 17.36
C THR A 148 7.92 -2.44 17.12
N GLN A 149 6.64 -2.76 16.91
CA GLN A 149 6.19 -4.11 16.56
C GLN A 149 6.25 -4.42 15.05
N GLY A 150 6.37 -3.39 14.22
CA GLY A 150 6.62 -3.57 12.79
C GLY A 150 8.03 -4.07 12.60
N ARG A 151 8.21 -5.35 12.21
CA ARG A 151 9.52 -5.83 11.74
C ARG A 151 9.99 -4.87 10.66
N GLN A 152 11.08 -4.16 10.93
CA GLN A 152 11.78 -3.31 9.98
C GLN A 152 11.97 -4.13 8.69
N ALA A 153 11.31 -3.72 7.61
CA ALA A 153 11.67 -4.14 6.25
C ALA A 153 12.84 -3.27 5.72
N GLY A 154 13.72 -2.83 6.63
CA GLY A 154 15.05 -2.33 6.36
C GLY A 154 16.03 -3.42 6.79
N CYS A 155 17.19 -3.48 6.12
CA CYS A 155 18.25 -4.45 6.39
C CYS A 155 18.39 -4.77 7.88
N PRO A 156 18.49 -6.05 8.28
CA PRO A 156 18.58 -6.43 9.68
C PRO A 156 19.69 -5.65 10.37
N SER A 157 19.40 -5.04 11.52
CA SER A 157 20.43 -4.42 12.33
C SER A 157 21.48 -5.48 12.66
N SER A 158 22.73 -5.11 12.46
CA SER A 158 23.92 -5.94 12.70
C SER A 158 23.78 -6.82 13.93
N ILE A 159 24.05 -8.11 13.73
CA ILE A 159 24.26 -9.14 14.74
C ILE A 159 25.13 -8.55 15.86
N ALA A 160 24.58 -8.48 17.07
CA ALA A 160 25.39 -8.32 18.27
C ALA A 160 26.15 -9.64 18.46
N HIS A 161 27.47 -9.58 18.34
CA HIS A 161 28.35 -10.62 18.83
C HIS A 161 28.48 -10.47 20.34
N GLU A 162 27.97 -11.45 21.09
CA GLU A 162 28.53 -11.86 22.37
C GLU A 162 29.04 -13.30 22.22
#